data_AF-A0A179EXY8-F1
#
_entry.id   AF-A0A179EXY8-F1
#
_cell.length_a   1.000
_cell.length_b   1.000
_cell.length_c   1.000
_cell.angle_alpha   90.00
_cell.angle_beta   90.00
_cell.angle_gamma   90.00
#
_symmetry.space_group_name_H-M   'P 1'
#
loop_
_entity.id
_entity.type
_entity.pdbx_description
1 polymer ?
#
loop_
_entity_poly.entity_id
_entity_poly.type
_entity_poly.pdbx_seq_one_letter_code
_entity_poly.pdbx_strand_id
1 'polypeptide(L)'
;MVWGMTVSEISTDTPEPPANGLARRTGYGISPDKRCVTFNEENILWLPIEFRPTCSTVSGSTIAIGCSSGRVIVIELSHRGISDVCSN
;
A
#
# COMPACT_ATOMS: atom_id res chain seq x y z
N MET A 1 -9.46 25.62 27.41
CA MET A 1 -10.25 26.38 26.42
C MET A 1 -9.64 27.77 26.29
N VAL A 2 -8.73 27.95 25.34
CA VAL A 2 -8.52 29.26 24.71
C VAL A 2 -7.94 28.99 23.32
N TRP A 3 -8.70 29.38 22.31
CA TRP A 3 -8.35 29.30 20.89
C TRP A 3 -8.15 30.75 20.46
N GLY A 4 -7.01 31.07 19.84
CA GLY A 4 -6.74 32.41 19.34
C GLY A 4 -5.29 32.83 19.55
N MET A 5 -4.43 32.50 18.58
CA MET A 5 -3.34 33.39 18.17
C MET A 5 -3.20 33.28 16.66
N THR A 6 -3.60 34.34 15.97
CA THR A 6 -3.22 34.64 14.59
C THR A 6 -1.77 35.10 14.61
N VAL A 7 -0.86 34.29 14.07
CA VAL A 7 0.49 34.77 13.73
C VAL A 7 0.50 35.06 12.25
N SER A 8 0.57 36.36 11.98
CA SER A 8 0.78 36.96 10.68
C SER A 8 2.10 36.50 10.06
N GLU A 9 2.03 36.19 8.77
CA GLU A 9 3.04 36.42 7.74
C GLU A 9 4.50 36.47 8.22
N ILE A 10 5.10 35.29 8.34
CA ILE A 10 6.54 35.13 8.12
C ILE A 10 6.69 34.57 6.72
N SER A 11 7.20 35.40 5.81
CA SER A 11 7.79 34.96 4.54
C SER A 11 9.01 34.10 4.85
N THR A 12 8.77 32.83 5.15
CA THR A 12 9.75 31.77 4.99
C THR A 12 9.48 31.13 3.64
N ASP A 13 10.33 31.49 2.68
CA ASP A 13 10.56 30.77 1.43
C ASP A 13 10.88 29.31 1.78
N THR A 14 9.82 28.54 1.98
CA THR A 14 9.88 27.10 2.15
C THR A 14 9.85 26.59 0.71
N PRO A 15 10.89 25.92 0.19
CA PRO A 15 10.75 25.24 -1.08
C PRO A 15 9.68 24.17 -0.87
N GLU A 16 8.47 24.51 -1.29
CA GLU A 16 7.35 23.60 -1.38
C GLU A 16 7.88 22.42 -2.20
N PRO A 17 8.03 21.22 -1.60
CA PRO A 17 8.49 20.07 -2.35
C PRO A 17 7.52 19.92 -3.53
N PRO A 18 8.02 19.83 -4.77
CA PRO A 18 7.19 19.91 -5.96
C PRO A 18 6.03 18.93 -5.80
N ALA A 19 4.82 19.47 -5.71
CA ALA A 19 3.59 18.72 -5.69
C ALA A 19 3.36 18.10 -7.07
N ASN A 20 4.17 17.11 -7.47
CA ASN A 20 3.79 16.11 -8.45
C ASN A 20 4.77 14.94 -8.49
N GLY A 21 4.85 14.22 -7.38
CA GLY A 21 5.40 12.88 -7.36
C GLY A 21 4.33 11.96 -6.82
N LEU A 22 3.33 11.60 -7.64
CA LEU A 22 2.66 10.32 -7.45
C LEU A 22 3.78 9.29 -7.54
N ALA A 23 4.39 8.97 -6.40
CA ALA A 23 5.32 7.88 -6.26
C ALA A 23 4.52 6.68 -6.74
N ARG A 24 4.68 6.32 -8.02
CA ARG A 24 4.13 5.11 -8.59
C ARG A 24 4.63 4.04 -7.64
N ARG A 25 3.71 3.52 -6.82
CA ARG A 25 4.06 2.55 -5.79
C ARG A 25 4.35 1.27 -6.54
N THR A 26 5.60 1.14 -6.97
CA THR A 26 6.10 -0.08 -7.60
C THR A 26 6.24 -1.12 -6.50
N GLY A 27 5.58 -2.26 -6.66
CA GLY A 27 5.55 -3.33 -5.66
C GLY A 27 4.15 -3.65 -5.14
N TYR A 28 4.12 -4.42 -4.05
CA TYR A 28 2.89 -4.92 -3.47
C TYR A 28 2.20 -3.90 -2.56
N GLY A 29 0.88 -3.93 -2.56
CA GLY A 29 0.04 -3.06 -1.75
C GLY A 29 -1.31 -3.68 -1.44
N ILE A 30 -2.14 -2.92 -0.70
CA ILE A 30 -3.54 -3.23 -0.46
C ILE A 30 -4.36 -2.09 -1.07
N SER A 31 -5.41 -2.43 -1.81
CA SER A 31 -6.32 -1.44 -2.39
C SER A 31 -6.99 -0.58 -1.31
N PRO A 32 -7.32 0.70 -1.60
CA PRO A 32 -8.02 1.57 -0.66
C PRO A 32 -9.34 0.99 -0.11
N ASP A 33 -10.04 0.19 -0.90
CA ASP A 33 -11.27 -0.49 -0.50
C ASP A 33 -11.03 -1.75 0.36
N LYS A 34 -9.76 -2.13 0.55
CA LYS A 34 -9.29 -3.28 1.33
C LYS A 34 -9.84 -4.62 0.81
N ARG A 35 -10.25 -4.68 -0.45
CA ARG A 35 -10.81 -5.89 -1.07
C ARG A 35 -9.79 -6.68 -1.83
N CYS A 36 -8.62 -6.11 -2.09
CA CYS A 36 -7.60 -6.79 -2.84
C CYS A 36 -6.18 -6.39 -2.48
N VAL A 37 -5.29 -7.34 -2.73
CA VAL A 37 -3.86 -7.12 -2.84
C VAL A 37 -3.57 -6.60 -4.24
N THR A 38 -2.78 -5.53 -4.30
CA THR A 38 -2.36 -4.92 -5.55
C THR A 38 -0.86 -5.13 -5.80
N PHE A 39 -0.47 -5.20 -7.07
CA PHE A 39 0.91 -5.14 -7.52
C PHE A 39 0.99 -4.11 -8.64
N ASN A 40 1.82 -3.08 -8.49
CA ASN A 40 1.93 -2.00 -9.48
C ASN A 40 0.57 -1.44 -9.92
N GLU A 41 -0.33 -1.21 -8.96
CA GLU A 41 -1.69 -0.66 -9.18
C GLU A 41 -2.70 -1.66 -9.79
N GLU A 42 -2.27 -2.86 -10.17
CA GLU A 42 -3.15 -3.94 -10.64
C GLU A 42 -3.60 -4.84 -9.49
N ASN A 43 -4.84 -5.31 -9.53
CA ASN A 43 -5.35 -6.25 -8.55
C ASN A 43 -4.91 -7.69 -8.88
N ILE A 44 -4.16 -8.30 -7.97
CA ILE A 44 -3.61 -9.65 -8.13
C ILE A 44 -4.28 -10.70 -7.25
N LEU A 45 -4.95 -10.30 -6.17
CA LEU A 45 -5.63 -11.23 -5.27
C LEU A 45 -6.80 -10.56 -4.55
N TRP A 46 -7.99 -11.11 -4.76
CA TRP A 46 -9.19 -10.69 -4.03
C TRP A 46 -9.24 -11.32 -2.64
N LEU A 47 -9.59 -10.50 -1.65
CA LEU A 47 -9.75 -10.89 -0.26
C LEU A 47 -11.24 -11.08 0.06
N PRO A 48 -11.64 -12.27 0.56
CA PRO A 48 -12.96 -12.47 1.15
C PRO A 48 -13.24 -11.49 2.29
N ILE A 49 -14.53 -11.24 2.57
CA ILE A 49 -14.98 -10.27 3.59
C ILE A 49 -14.37 -10.54 4.98
N GLU A 50 -14.22 -11.82 5.34
CA GLU A 50 -13.69 -12.28 6.63
C GLU A 50 -12.21 -11.95 6.83
N PHE A 51 -11.49 -11.74 5.73
CA PHE A 51 -10.05 -11.48 5.71
C PHE A 51 -9.71 -10.03 5.39
N ARG A 52 -10.70 -9.13 5.41
CA ARG A 52 -10.45 -7.72 5.14
C ARG A 52 -9.50 -7.11 6.19
N PRO A 53 -8.40 -6.47 5.77
CA PRO A 53 -7.40 -5.94 6.69
C PRO A 53 -7.93 -4.81 7.57
N THR A 54 -7.69 -4.90 8.88
CA THR A 54 -7.64 -3.72 9.75
C THR A 54 -6.30 -3.01 9.60
N CYS A 55 -5.22 -3.77 9.48
CA CYS A 55 -3.86 -3.31 9.20
C CYS A 55 -3.15 -4.23 8.21
N SER A 56 -2.12 -3.71 7.55
CA SER A 56 -1.24 -4.50 6.66
C SER A 56 0.17 -3.96 6.66
N THR A 57 1.13 -4.82 6.34
CA THR A 57 2.52 -4.45 6.07
C THR A 57 3.08 -5.27 4.92
N VAL A 58 4.03 -4.70 4.20
CA VAL A 58 4.68 -5.33 3.04
C VAL A 58 6.18 -5.32 3.28
N SER A 59 6.81 -6.48 3.06
CA SER A 59 8.26 -6.66 3.14
C SER A 59 8.72 -7.51 1.95
N GLY A 60 9.36 -6.89 0.97
CA GLY A 60 9.78 -7.59 -0.25
C GLY A 60 8.59 -8.18 -1.00
N SER A 61 8.56 -9.51 -1.15
CA SER A 61 7.46 -10.27 -1.74
C SER A 61 6.43 -10.81 -0.75
N THR A 62 6.57 -10.47 0.52
CA THR A 62 5.69 -10.93 1.59
C THR A 62 4.76 -9.82 2.05
N ILE A 63 3.48 -10.17 2.24
CA ILE A 63 2.43 -9.28 2.71
C ILE A 63 1.84 -9.90 3.97
N ALA A 64 1.83 -9.16 5.06
CA ALA A 64 1.13 -9.53 6.28
C ALA A 64 -0.13 -8.68 6.45
N ILE A 65 -1.25 -9.35 6.73
CA ILE A 65 -2.59 -8.77 6.83
C ILE A 65 -3.12 -9.11 8.21
N GLY A 66 -3.38 -8.09 9.03
CA GLY A 66 -4.08 -8.24 10.30
C GLY A 66 -5.59 -8.10 10.09
N CYS A 67 -6.36 -9.06 10.59
CA CYS A 67 -7.82 -9.04 10.54
C CYS A 67 -8.41 -8.49 11.84
N SER A 68 -9.67 -8.04 11.81
CA SER A 68 -10.41 -7.60 13.01
C SER A 68 -10.61 -8.71 14.04
N SER A 69 -10.52 -9.97 13.62
CA SER A 69 -10.58 -11.15 14.49
C SER A 69 -9.31 -11.37 15.32
N GLY A 70 -8.24 -10.58 15.12
CA GLY A 70 -6.94 -10.79 15.73
C GLY A 70 -6.07 -11.83 15.02
N ARG A 71 -6.57 -12.45 13.95
CA ARG A 71 -5.78 -13.35 13.10
C ARG A 71 -4.88 -12.55 12.16
N VAL A 72 -3.71 -13.11 11.84
CA VAL A 72 -2.78 -12.57 10.85
C VAL A 72 -2.62 -13.56 9.71
N ILE A 73 -2.73 -13.07 8.48
CA ILE A 73 -2.50 -13.84 7.26
C ILE A 73 -1.19 -13.35 6.66
N VAL A 74 -0.29 -14.28 6.34
CA VAL A 74 0.97 -13.97 5.66
C VAL A 74 0.92 -14.60 4.28
N ILE A 75 1.15 -13.77 3.26
CA ILE A 75 1.12 -14.16 1.86
C ILE A 75 2.51 -13.90 1.29
N GLU A 76 3.16 -14.93 0.79
CA GLU A 76 4.42 -14.82 0.06
C GLU A 76 4.15 -15.01 -1.43
N LEU A 77 4.59 -14.05 -2.24
CA LEU A 77 4.34 -14.03 -3.67
C LEU A 77 5.61 -14.42 -4.43
N SER A 78 5.58 -15.59 -5.06
CA SER A 78 6.68 -16.01 -5.94
C SER A 78 6.48 -15.45 -7.34
N HIS A 79 7.47 -14.75 -7.88
CA HIS A 79 7.47 -14.35 -9.28
C HIS A 79 7.82 -15.56 -10.14
N ARG A 80 6.80 -16.36 -10.51
CA ARG A 80 7.00 -17.40 -11.51
C ARG A 80 6.97 -16.70 -12.87
N GLY A 81 8.15 -16.28 -13.33
CA GLY A 81 8.31 -15.84 -14.70
C GLY A 81 7.74 -16.93 -15.59
N ILE A 82 6.80 -16.60 -16.46
CA ILE A 82 6.40 -17.47 -17.56
C ILE A 82 7.58 -17.46 -18.53
N SER A 83 8.71 -18.06 -18.15
CA SER A 83 9.81 -18.31 -19.06
C SER A 83 9.54 -19.66 -19.71
N ASP A 84 8.96 -19.56 -20.89
CA ASP A 84 9.19 -20.43 -22.04
C ASP A 84 9.26 -21.94 -21.77
N VAL A 85 8.09 -22.60 -21.77
CA VAL A 85 8.06 -24.01 -22.22
C VAL A 85 7.88 -24.01 -23.72
N CYS A 86 8.96 -23.70 -24.42
CA CYS A 86 9.22 -24.17 -25.77
C CYS A 86 10.63 -24.75 -25.76
N SER A 87 10.75 -26.02 -25.38
CA SER A 87 11.96 -26.81 -25.62
C SER A 87 11.55 -28.21 -26.05
N ASN A 88 11.44 -28.30 -27.38
CA ASN A 88 11.71 -29.40 -28.32
C ASN A 88 11.34 -30.84 -27.92
#